data_AF-A0A377TKK9-F1
#
_entry.id   AF-A0A377TKK9-F1
#
_cell.length_a   1.000
_cell.length_b   1.000
_cell.length_c   1.000
_cell.angle_alpha   90.00
_cell.angle_beta   90.00
_cell.angle_gamma   90.00
#
_symmetry.space_group_name_H-M   'P 1'
#
loop_
_entity.id
_entity.type
_entity.pdbx_description
1 polymer ?
#
loop_
_entity_poly.entity_id
_entity_poly.type
_entity_poly.pdbx_seq_one_letter_code
_entity_poly.pdbx_strand_id
1 'polypeptide(L)' 'MIIIVNTWLGYPYMMILCMGLLKAIPDDLYEASAMDGAGPFQNFFKITFPLLIKPLTPLMIASFAFNFNNFVLIHC' A
#
# COMPACT_ATOMS: atom_id res chain seq x y z
N MET A 1 14.03 16.07 10.37
CA MET A 1 14.90 15.07 9.70
C MET A 1 14.49 13.63 9.99
N ILE A 2 13.95 13.32 11.18
CA ILE A 2 13.52 11.96 11.57
C ILE A 2 12.42 11.38 10.65
N ILE A 3 11.46 12.19 10.20
CA ILE A 3 10.38 11.74 9.31
C ILE A 3 10.93 11.26 7.95
N ILE A 4 11.95 11.93 7.40
CA ILE A 4 12.52 11.55 6.10
C ILE A 4 13.22 10.20 6.22
N VAL A 5 13.99 10.00 7.29
CA VAL A 5 14.72 8.74 7.53
C VAL A 5 13.74 7.60 7.84
N ASN A 6 12.69 7.85 8.62
CA ASN A 6 11.66 6.86 8.92
C ASN A 6 10.86 6.47 7.67
N THR A 7 10.46 7.44 6.84
CA THR A 7 9.80 7.16 5.55
C THR A 7 10.73 6.40 4.61
N TRP A 8 12.03 6.73 4.57
CA TRP A 8 12.99 6.02 3.71
C TRP A 8 13.17 4.55 4.14
N LEU A 9 13.24 4.29 5.45
CA LEU A 9 13.32 2.93 6.00
C LEU A 9 11.99 2.15 5.86
N GLY A 10 10.85 2.84 5.96
CA GLY A 10 9.51 2.24 5.87
C GLY A 10 9.00 2.04 4.43
N TYR A 11 9.51 2.81 3.46
CA TYR A 11 9.12 2.72 2.06
C TYR A 11 9.30 1.32 1.45
N PRO A 12 10.45 0.62 1.57
CA PRO A 12 10.61 -0.71 0.99
C PRO A 12 9.61 -1.73 1.57
N TYR A 13 9.26 -1.61 2.86
CA TYR A 13 8.26 -2.47 3.48
C TYR A 13 6.87 -2.28 2.84
N MET A 14 6.41 -1.03 2.70
CA MET A 14 5.13 -0.73 2.03
C MET A 14 5.13 -1.11 0.55
N MET A 15 6.27 -0.98 -0.14
CA MET A 15 6.40 -1.36 -1.55
C MET A 15 6.25 -2.87 -1.76
N ILE A 16 6.91 -3.69 -0.95
CA ILE A 16 6.80 -5.16 -1.02
C ILE A 16 5.38 -5.61 -0.69
N LEU A 17 4.74 -4.99 0.30
CA LEU A 17 3.34 -5.26 0.63
C LEU A 17 2.41 -4.93 -0.54
N CYS A 18 2.52 -3.73 -1.09
CA CYS A 18 1.71 -3.34 -2.26
C CYS A 18 1.94 -4.28 -3.46
N MET A 19 3.18 -4.71 -3.72
CA MET A 19 3.47 -5.69 -4.78
C MET A 19 2.83 -7.05 -4.53
N GLY A 20 2.92 -7.57 -3.29
CA GLY A 20 2.28 -8.84 -2.93
C GLY A 20 0.76 -8.78 -3.04
N LEU A 21 0.17 -7.67 -2.62
CA LEU A 21 -1.27 -7.45 -2.70
C LEU A 21 -1.75 -7.20 -4.14
N LEU A 22 -0.95 -6.54 -4.97
CA LEU A 22 -1.22 -6.39 -6.40
C LEU A 22 -1.28 -7.76 -7.10
N LYS A 23 -0.38 -8.69 -6.77
CA LYS A 23 -0.43 -10.06 -7.30
C LYS A 23 -1.65 -10.86 -6.86
N ALA A 24 -2.33 -10.45 -5.79
CA ALA A 24 -3.57 -11.09 -5.35
C ALA A 24 -4.78 -10.61 -6.15
N ILE A 25 -4.66 -9.51 -6.92
CA ILE A 25 -5.72 -9.01 -7.79
C ILE A 25 -5.67 -9.81 -9.10
N PRO A 26 -6.73 -10.54 -9.47
CA PRO A 26 -6.77 -11.29 -10.72
C PRO A 26 -6.78 -10.36 -11.93
N ASP A 27 -6.01 -10.70 -12.96
CA ASP A 27 -5.86 -9.91 -14.18
C ASP A 27 -7.18 -9.77 -14.97
N ASP A 28 -8.12 -10.70 -14.78
CA ASP A 28 -9.48 -10.65 -15.34
C ASP A 28 -10.22 -9.35 -15.00
N LEU A 29 -9.96 -8.74 -13.84
CA LEU A 29 -10.55 -7.45 -13.45
C LEU A 29 -10.02 -6.30 -14.31
N TYR A 30 -8.76 -6.36 -14.70
CA TYR A 30 -8.17 -5.37 -15.60
C TYR A 30 -8.68 -5.55 -17.03
N GLU A 31 -8.88 -6.78 -17.49
CA GLU A 31 -9.50 -7.06 -18.80
C GLU A 31 -10.96 -6.60 -18.87
N ALA A 32 -11.76 -6.88 -17.84
CA ALA A 32 -13.15 -6.40 -17.75
C ALA A 32 -13.21 -4.86 -17.76
N SER A 33 -12.29 -4.20 -17.05
CA SER A 33 -12.21 -2.74 -17.04
C SER A 33 -11.77 -2.15 -18.38
N ALA A 34 -10.91 -2.86 -19.12
CA ALA A 34 -10.51 -2.45 -20.47
C ALA A 34 -11.68 -2.57 -21.45
N MET A 35 -12.51 -3.60 -21.29
CA MET A 35 -13.76 -3.78 -22.05
C MET A 35 -14.78 -2.67 -21.74
N ASP A 36 -14.86 -2.22 -20.49
CA ASP A 36 -15.68 -1.08 -20.06
C ASP A 36 -15.11 0.30 -20.49
N GLY A 37 -13.95 0.32 -21.17
CA GLY A 37 -13.30 1.56 -21.63
C GLY A 37 -12.67 2.37 -20.50
N ALA A 38 -12.41 1.76 -19.34
CA ALA A 38 -11.82 2.45 -18.21
C ALA A 38 -10.34 2.78 -18.47
N GLY A 39 -9.98 4.05 -18.28
CA GLY A 39 -8.60 4.52 -18.45
C GLY A 39 -7.65 4.06 -17.31
N PRO A 40 -6.33 4.22 -17.47
CA PRO A 40 -5.34 3.78 -16.46
C PRO A 40 -5.56 4.39 -15.06
N PHE A 41 -5.97 5.66 -15.01
CA PHE A 41 -6.31 6.34 -13.75
C PHE A 41 -7.59 5.81 -13.13
N GLN A 42 -8.60 5.47 -13.94
CA GLN A 42 -9.83 4.88 -13.44
C GLN A 42 -9.59 3.48 -12.89
N ASN A 43 -8.77 2.66 -13.56
CA ASN A 43 -8.37 1.34 -13.06
C ASN A 43 -7.65 1.43 -11.72
N PHE A 44 -6.75 2.40 -11.56
CA PHE A 44 -6.07 2.61 -10.27
C PHE A 44 -7.04 2.98 -9.14
N PHE A 45 -7.95 3.94 -9.34
CA PHE A 45 -8.84 4.41 -8.29
C PHE A 45 -10.07 3.53 -8.04
N LYS A 46 -10.57 2.82 -9.06
CA LYS A 46 -11.80 2.00 -8.99
C LYS A 46 -11.51 0.54 -8.65
N ILE A 47 -10.36 0.01 -9.05
CA ILE A 47 -10.01 -1.40 -8.89
C ILE A 47 -8.90 -1.51 -7.87
N THR A 48 -7.70 -1.07 -8.24
CA THR A 48 -6.48 -1.27 -7.45
C THR A 48 -6.61 -0.67 -6.04
N PHE A 49 -7.02 0.59 -5.91
CA PHE A 49 -7.09 1.29 -4.64
C PHE A 49 -8.08 0.66 -3.63
N PRO A 50 -9.37 0.46 -3.96
CA PRO A 50 -10.33 -0.16 -3.03
C PRO A 50 -10.03 -1.63 -2.72
N LEU A 51 -9.46 -2.39 -3.67
CA LEU A 51 -9.02 -3.77 -3.41
C LEU A 51 -7.80 -3.83 -2.49
N LEU A 52 -6.88 -2.87 -2.60
CA LEU A 52 -5.71 -2.78 -1.72
C LEU A 52 -6.09 -2.32 -0.30
N ILE A 53 -7.07 -1.42 -0.13
CA ILE A 53 -7.42 -0.88 1.20
C ILE A 53 -7.86 -1.97 2.20
N LYS A 54 -8.63 -2.97 1.77
CA LYS A 54 -9.09 -4.07 2.65
C LYS A 54 -7.93 -4.78 3.35
N PRO A 55 -6.93 -5.34 2.65
CA PRO A 55 -5.76 -5.95 3.27
C PRO A 55 -4.77 -4.92 3.85
N LEU A 56 -4.70 -3.71 3.30
CA LEU A 56 -3.78 -2.66 3.77
C LEU A 56 -4.19 -2.07 5.13
N THR A 57 -5.48 -2.09 5.48
CA THR A 57 -6.00 -1.53 6.75
C THR A 57 -5.34 -2.13 8.00
N PRO A 58 -5.33 -3.46 8.23
CA PRO A 58 -4.64 -4.03 9.37
C PRO A 58 -3.12 -3.81 9.32
N LEU A 59 -2.52 -3.81 8.12
CA LEU A 59 -1.09 -3.56 7.93
C LEU A 59 -0.70 -2.13 8.30
N MET A 60 -1.53 -1.15 7.96
CA MET A 60 -1.35 0.25 8.36
C MET A 60 -1.50 0.43 9.87
N ILE A 61 -2.46 -0.25 10.50
CA ILE A 61 -2.63 -0.20 11.95
C ILE A 61 -1.40 -0.81 12.66
N ALA A 62 -0.92 -1.95 12.18
CA ALA A 62 0.30 -2.57 12.69
C ALA A 62 1.53 -1.67 12.50
N SER A 63 1.68 -1.07 11.31
CA SER A 63 2.78 -0.13 11.01
C SER A 63 2.71 1.13 11.86
N PHE A 64 1.50 1.62 12.15
CA PHE A 64 1.28 2.76 13.04
C PHE A 64 1.62 2.41 14.48
N ALA A 65 1.18 1.26 14.99
CA ALA A 65 1.52 0.77 16.33
C ALA A 65 3.04 0.55 16.50
N PHE A 66 3.71 0.06 15.44
CA PHE A 66 5.16 -0.10 15.40
C PHE A 66 5.90 1.24 15.42
N ASN A 67 5.43 2.23 14.66
CA ASN A 67 6.01 3.58 14.69
C ASN A 67 5.75 4.30 16.02
N PHE A 68 4.59 4.08 16.64
CA PHE A 68 4.27 4.64 17.95
C PHE A 68 5.16 4.06 19.07
N ASN A 69 5.54 2.79 18.97
CA ASN A 69 6.51 2.14 19.86
C ASN A 69 7.98 2.37 19.48
N ASN A 70 8.27 3.19 18.46
CA ASN A 70 9.62 3.45 18.00
C ASN A 70 10.37 4.44 18.93
N PHE A 71 10.45 4.09 20.21
CA PHE A 71 11.23 4.79 21.25
C PHE A 71 12.74 4.71 20.98
N VAL A 72 13.16 3.83 20.06
CA VAL A 72 14.54 3.67 19.58
C VAL A 72 15.04 4.91 18.83
N LEU A 73 14.15 5.69 18.20
CA LEU A 73 14.52 6.88 17.42
C LEU A 73 14.58 8.18 18.24
N ILE A 74 13.99 8.20 19.44
CA ILE A 74 13.91 9.40 20.29
C ILE A 74 15.08 9.43 21.31
N HIS A 75 15.67 8.28 21.62
CA HIS A 75 16.69 8.14 22.68
C HIS A 75 18.15 7.99 22.21
N CYS A 76 18.43 8.17 20.91
CA CYS A 76 19.78 8.19 20.36
C CYS A 76 20.17 9.60 19.90
#